data_AF-A0A956M1R3-F1
#
_entry.id   AF-A0A956M1R3-F1
#
_cell.length_a   1.000
_cell.length_b   1.000
_cell.length_c   1.000
_cell.angle_alpha   90.00
_cell.angle_beta   90.00
_cell.angle_gamma   90.00
#
_symmetry.space_group_name_H-M   'P 1'
#
loop_
_entity.id
_entity.type
_entity.pdbx_description
1 polymer ?
#
loop_
_entity_poly.entity_id
_entity_poly.type
_entity_poly.pdbx_seq_one_letter_code
_entity_poly.pdbx_strand_id
1 'polypeptide(L)'
;ELTRLSEEADGVFNLNVQVKEWGDRIVFVRKVRPGGADRSYGIQVARLAGVPDPVIARAQEVLALLEAEGRRSRKRLPGRAVQTQLTIFDPGFTPEEREVLDGVRAAAVDHLSPLEALNLLHRWRDRLRRDGPASASGSEAPSPNERPEDGMSPQGGPTGDV
;
A
#
# COMPACT_ATOMS: atom_id res chain seq x y z
N GLU A 1 10.14 -23.41 2.52
CA GLU A 1 9.04 -23.86 1.63
C GLU A 1 9.33 -25.31 1.23
N LEU A 2 8.33 -26.18 1.17
CA LEU A 2 8.52 -27.60 0.87
C LEU A 2 9.11 -27.84 -0.53
N THR A 3 8.87 -26.93 -1.47
CA THR A 3 9.45 -26.95 -2.82
C THR A 3 10.98 -26.92 -2.83
N ARG A 4 11.64 -26.39 -1.79
CA ARG A 4 13.12 -26.40 -1.70
C ARG A 4 13.70 -27.75 -1.29
N LEU A 5 12.87 -28.64 -0.75
CA LEU A 5 13.36 -29.94 -0.27
C LEU A 5 13.96 -30.79 -1.38
N SER A 6 13.55 -30.60 -2.64
CA SER A 6 14.16 -31.25 -3.80
C SER A 6 15.61 -30.83 -4.07
N GLU A 7 16.06 -29.72 -3.47
CA GLU A 7 17.45 -29.24 -3.57
C GLU A 7 18.32 -29.82 -2.44
N GLU A 8 17.71 -30.28 -1.35
CA GLU A 8 18.39 -30.68 -0.10
C GLU A 8 18.41 -32.20 0.12
N ALA A 9 17.49 -32.94 -0.50
CA ALA A 9 17.32 -34.39 -0.28
C ALA A 9 17.28 -35.19 -1.58
N ASP A 10 18.15 -36.19 -1.67
CA ASP A 10 18.19 -37.13 -2.79
C ASP A 10 16.89 -37.94 -2.89
N GLY A 11 16.40 -38.12 -4.11
CA GLY A 11 15.16 -38.84 -4.40
C GLY A 11 13.88 -38.00 -4.27
N VAL A 12 13.97 -36.73 -3.86
CA VAL A 12 12.83 -35.81 -3.82
C VAL A 12 12.78 -34.98 -5.11
N PHE A 13 11.63 -34.96 -5.78
CA PHE A 13 11.41 -34.13 -6.96
C PHE A 13 10.05 -33.43 -6.89
N ASN A 14 9.99 -32.23 -7.44
CA ASN A 14 8.75 -31.47 -7.52
C ASN A 14 7.99 -31.76 -8.81
N LEU A 15 6.67 -31.87 -8.70
CA LEU A 15 5.75 -31.86 -9.82
C LEU A 15 4.72 -30.75 -9.59
N ASN A 16 4.30 -30.09 -10.67
CA ASN A 16 3.24 -29.08 -10.64
C ASN A 16 2.16 -29.38 -11.68
N VAL A 17 0.96 -28.83 -11.47
CA VAL A 17 -0.12 -28.85 -12.47
C VAL A 17 -0.05 -27.57 -13.27
N GLN A 18 0.00 -27.69 -14.60
CA GLN A 18 0.08 -26.55 -15.49
C GLN A 18 -1.21 -25.73 -15.46
N VAL A 19 -1.06 -24.41 -15.35
CA VAL A 19 -2.11 -23.40 -15.35
C VAL A 19 -1.84 -22.43 -16.49
N LYS A 20 -2.88 -21.98 -17.18
CA LYS A 20 -2.81 -20.88 -18.16
C LYS A 20 -3.60 -19.69 -17.63
N GLU A 21 -3.00 -18.51 -17.73
CA GLU A 21 -3.64 -17.24 -17.35
C GLU A 21 -4.22 -16.56 -18.59
N TRP A 22 -5.41 -15.99 -18.43
CA TRP A 22 -6.07 -15.15 -19.42
C TRP A 22 -6.70 -13.96 -18.72
N GLY A 23 -5.98 -12.83 -18.71
CA GLY A 23 -6.37 -11.66 -17.91
C GLY A 23 -6.52 -12.05 -16.43
N ASP A 24 -7.69 -11.77 -15.85
CA ASP A 24 -8.00 -12.09 -14.45
C ASP A 24 -8.49 -13.53 -14.21
N ARG A 25 -8.48 -14.38 -15.24
CA ARG A 25 -8.96 -15.77 -15.16
C ARG A 25 -7.81 -16.76 -15.32
N ILE A 26 -7.98 -17.92 -14.69
CA ILE A 26 -7.05 -19.05 -14.83
C ILE A 26 -7.77 -20.27 -15.38
N VAL A 27 -7.04 -21.06 -16.18
CA VAL A 27 -7.51 -22.32 -16.75
C VAL A 27 -6.54 -23.43 -16.37
N PHE A 28 -7.05 -24.47 -15.71
CA PHE A 28 -6.28 -25.66 -15.36
C PHE A 28 -6.23 -26.60 -16.57
N VAL A 29 -5.04 -26.79 -17.15
CA VAL A 29 -4.87 -27.61 -18.35
C VAL A 29 -4.70 -29.11 -18.05
N ARG A 30 -4.97 -29.54 -16.81
CA ARG A 30 -4.91 -30.95 -16.32
C ARG A 30 -3.62 -31.70 -16.72
N LYS A 31 -2.52 -30.97 -16.93
CA LYS A 31 -1.23 -31.52 -17.34
C LYS A 31 -0.25 -31.35 -16.20
N VAL A 32 0.36 -32.45 -15.77
CA VAL A 32 1.42 -32.43 -14.76
C VAL A 32 2.76 -32.17 -15.46
N ARG A 33 3.61 -31.32 -14.89
CA ARG A 33 4.97 -31.08 -15.37
C ARG A 33 5.98 -31.16 -14.21
N PRO A 34 7.23 -31.55 -14.50
CA PRO A 34 8.32 -31.42 -13.54
C PRO A 34 8.54 -29.96 -13.14
N GLY A 35 8.87 -29.73 -11.88
CA GLY A 35 9.17 -28.41 -11.31
C GLY A 35 8.32 -28.05 -10.10
N GLY A 36 8.79 -27.07 -9.32
CA GLY A 36 8.03 -26.46 -8.23
C GLY A 36 6.85 -25.63 -8.77
N ALA A 37 5.90 -25.28 -7.92
CA ALA A 37 4.87 -24.32 -8.30
C ALA A 37 5.49 -22.91 -8.35
N ASP A 38 5.41 -22.25 -9.51
CA ASP A 38 6.01 -20.92 -9.72
C ASP A 38 5.19 -19.80 -9.05
N ARG A 39 3.88 -20.01 -8.88
CA ARG A 39 2.94 -19.04 -8.29
C ARG A 39 1.81 -19.73 -7.52
N SER A 40 1.30 -19.02 -6.52
CA SER A 40 0.11 -19.42 -5.77
C SER A 40 -1.14 -18.81 -6.40
N TYR A 41 -2.11 -19.66 -6.75
CA TYR A 41 -3.34 -19.26 -7.45
C TYR A 41 -4.57 -19.14 -6.55
N GLY A 42 -4.38 -19.02 -5.23
CA GLY A 42 -5.45 -19.11 -4.23
C GLY A 42 -6.56 -18.07 -4.42
N ILE A 43 -6.20 -16.81 -4.67
CA ILE A 43 -7.16 -15.72 -4.89
C ILE A 43 -7.95 -15.94 -6.18
N GLN A 44 -7.29 -16.43 -7.22
CA GLN A 44 -7.91 -16.74 -8.51
C GLN A 44 -8.89 -17.91 -8.38
N VAL A 45 -8.56 -18.94 -7.60
CA VAL A 45 -9.47 -20.06 -7.30
C VAL A 45 -10.65 -19.59 -6.45
N ALA A 46 -10.43 -18.73 -5.46
CA ALA A 46 -11.51 -18.14 -4.65
C ALA A 46 -12.51 -17.35 -5.52
N ARG A 47 -12.01 -16.58 -6.48
CA ARG A 47 -12.86 -15.89 -7.47
C ARG A 47 -13.66 -16.88 -8.31
N LEU A 48 -13.05 -17.96 -8.80
CA LEU A 48 -13.75 -19.02 -9.54
C LEU A 48 -14.82 -19.73 -8.67
N ALA A 49 -14.60 -19.82 -7.36
CA ALA A 49 -15.55 -20.38 -6.41
C ALA A 49 -16.72 -19.45 -6.04
N GLY A 50 -16.75 -18.22 -6.58
CA GLY A 50 -17.82 -17.26 -6.33
C GLY A 50 -17.70 -16.49 -5.01
N VAL A 51 -16.48 -16.38 -4.45
CA VAL A 51 -16.23 -15.52 -3.30
C VAL A 51 -16.53 -14.05 -3.66
N PRO A 52 -17.22 -13.27 -2.81
CA PRO A 52 -17.59 -11.89 -3.13
C PRO A 52 -16.39 -10.99 -3.45
N ASP A 53 -16.57 -10.08 -4.41
CA ASP A 53 -15.51 -9.16 -4.86
C ASP A 53 -14.87 -8.32 -3.75
N PRO A 54 -15.60 -7.80 -2.74
CA PRO A 54 -14.96 -7.08 -1.63
C PRO A 54 -13.97 -7.93 -0.84
N VAL A 55 -14.23 -9.23 -0.70
CA VAL A 55 -13.35 -10.18 0.00
C VAL A 55 -12.12 -10.45 -0.85
N ILE A 56 -12.29 -10.61 -2.17
CA ILE A 56 -11.18 -10.80 -3.11
C ILE A 56 -10.27 -9.56 -3.12
N ALA A 57 -10.84 -8.36 -3.18
CA ALA A 57 -10.09 -7.11 -3.14
C ALA A 57 -9.27 -7.01 -1.85
N ARG A 58 -9.88 -7.30 -0.69
CA ARG A 58 -9.18 -7.30 0.59
C ARG A 58 -8.05 -8.34 0.63
N ALA A 59 -8.27 -9.54 0.09
CA ALA A 59 -7.24 -10.58 0.04
C ALA A 59 -6.03 -10.15 -0.83
N GLN A 60 -6.27 -9.41 -1.92
CA GLN A 60 -5.20 -8.86 -2.76
C GLN A 60 -4.37 -7.80 -2.02
N GLU A 61 -5.01 -6.90 -1.26
CA GLU A 61 -4.31 -5.92 -0.42
C GLU A 61 -3.41 -6.61 0.62
N VAL A 62 -3.94 -7.62 1.32
CA VAL A 62 -3.19 -8.38 2.32
C VAL A 62 -2.02 -9.13 1.69
N LEU A 63 -2.22 -9.73 0.51
CA LEU A 63 -1.12 -10.37 -0.23
C LEU A 63 0.00 -9.38 -0.55
N ALA A 64 -0.34 -8.18 -1.02
CA ALA A 64 0.64 -7.15 -1.35
C ALA A 64 1.47 -6.74 -0.11
N LEU A 65 0.83 -6.62 1.06
CA LEU A 65 1.51 -6.36 2.33
C LEU A 65 2.48 -7.49 2.72
N LEU A 66 2.02 -8.74 2.68
CA LEU A 66 2.84 -9.91 3.03
C LEU A 66 4.04 -10.09 2.10
N GLU A 67 3.88 -9.82 0.81
CA GLU A 67 4.99 -9.86 -0.13
C GLU A 67 6.01 -8.73 0.13
N ALA A 68 5.54 -7.54 0.51
CA ALA A 68 6.41 -6.43 0.88
C ALA A 68 7.22 -6.74 2.15
N GLU A 69 6.58 -7.30 3.18
CA GLU A 69 7.24 -7.75 4.41
C GLU A 69 8.21 -8.91 4.15
N GLY A 70 7.79 -9.93 3.40
CA GLY A 70 8.65 -11.06 3.04
C GLY A 70 9.94 -10.65 2.31
N ARG A 71 9.87 -9.60 1.46
CA ARG A 71 11.05 -9.00 0.81
C ARG A 71 11.95 -8.25 1.79
N ARG A 72 11.39 -7.58 2.81
CA ARG A 72 12.16 -6.90 3.88
C ARG A 72 12.87 -7.90 4.80
N SER A 73 12.19 -8.98 5.17
CA SER A 73 12.72 -10.06 6.03
C SER A 73 13.84 -10.86 5.34
N ARG A 74 13.73 -11.10 4.03
CA ARG A 74 14.77 -11.83 3.26
C ARG A 74 16.10 -11.07 3.12
N LYS A 75 16.11 -9.73 3.24
CA LYS A 75 17.35 -8.93 3.25
C LYS A 75 18.12 -9.02 4.58
N ARG A 76 17.58 -9.66 5.61
CA ARG A 76 18.24 -9.82 6.91
C ARG A 76 18.36 -11.30 7.27
N LEU A 77 19.38 -12.02 6.80
CA LEU A 77 19.78 -13.30 7.39
C LEU A 77 21.28 -13.54 7.15
N PRO A 78 22.01 -14.13 8.11
CA PRO A 78 21.66 -15.44 8.67
C PRO A 78 21.54 -15.48 10.21
N GLY A 79 20.70 -16.41 10.69
CA GLY A 79 20.70 -16.83 12.09
C GLY A 79 19.32 -16.93 12.72
N ARG A 80 18.86 -18.18 12.90
CA ARG A 80 17.80 -18.62 13.81
C ARG A 80 16.36 -18.39 13.34
N ALA A 81 15.78 -19.48 12.83
CA ALA A 81 14.34 -19.65 12.69
C ALA A 81 13.68 -19.56 14.07
N VAL A 82 13.08 -18.41 14.38
CA VAL A 82 12.02 -18.33 15.36
C VAL A 82 10.73 -18.39 14.58
N GLN A 83 9.99 -19.48 14.75
CA GLN A 83 8.62 -19.63 14.31
C GLN A 83 7.79 -18.48 14.91
N THR A 84 7.61 -17.40 14.15
CA THR A 84 6.61 -16.39 14.48
C THR A 84 5.31 -16.79 13.80
N GLN A 85 4.73 -17.86 14.32
CA GLN A 85 3.31 -18.10 14.18
C GLN A 85 2.61 -17.14 15.15
N LEU A 86 2.30 -15.94 14.68
CA LEU A 86 1.50 -14.85 15.27
C LEU A 86 1.66 -13.72 14.24
N THR A 87 0.73 -13.39 13.35
CA THR A 87 -0.58 -12.78 13.62
C THR A 87 -1.41 -12.76 12.33
N ILE A 88 -2.46 -13.58 12.24
CA ILE A 88 -3.49 -13.50 11.17
C ILE A 88 -4.46 -12.33 11.43
N PHE A 89 -4.43 -11.74 12.62
CA PHE A 89 -5.41 -10.76 13.10
C PHE A 89 -4.85 -9.39 13.49
N ASP A 90 -3.57 -9.12 13.27
CA ASP A 90 -3.01 -7.78 13.50
C ASP A 90 -2.77 -7.13 12.13
N PRO A 91 -3.49 -6.04 11.76
CA PRO A 91 -3.10 -5.27 10.59
C PRO A 91 -1.68 -4.80 10.85
N GLY A 92 -0.78 -4.97 9.87
CA GLY A 92 0.63 -4.58 9.97
C GLY A 92 0.80 -3.07 10.11
N PHE A 93 0.44 -2.51 11.26
CA PHE A 93 0.68 -1.13 11.62
C PHE A 93 2.17 -0.92 11.86
N THR A 94 2.69 0.25 11.56
CA THR A 94 4.03 0.65 12.01
C THR A 94 4.03 0.92 13.52
N PRO A 95 5.19 0.92 14.20
CA PRO A 95 5.28 1.32 15.61
C PRO A 95 4.64 2.70 15.88
N GLU A 96 4.80 3.65 14.97
CA GLU A 96 4.26 5.00 15.06
C GLU A 96 2.73 5.03 14.90
N GLU A 97 2.19 4.21 13.99
CA GLU A 97 0.76 4.01 13.84
C GLU A 97 0.12 3.39 15.09
N ARG A 98 0.81 2.43 15.72
CA ARG A 98 0.36 1.84 16.99
C ARG A 98 0.32 2.87 18.12
N GLU A 99 1.32 3.73 18.24
CA GLU A 99 1.30 4.81 19.25
C GLU A 99 0.13 5.77 19.05
N VAL A 100 -0.20 6.11 17.80
CA VAL A 100 -1.34 6.98 17.51
C VAL A 100 -2.66 6.26 17.84
N LEU A 101 -2.80 4.99 17.47
CA LEU A 101 -3.99 4.18 17.79
C LEU A 101 -4.23 4.06 19.29
N ASP A 102 -3.17 3.81 20.06
CA ASP A 102 -3.26 3.75 21.52
C ASP A 102 -3.59 5.13 22.11
N GLY A 103 -3.03 6.21 21.53
CA GLY A 103 -3.38 7.58 21.88
C GLY A 103 -4.85 7.92 21.63
N VAL A 104 -5.43 7.45 20.52
CA VAL A 104 -6.84 7.64 20.19
C VAL A 104 -7.74 6.85 21.15
N ARG A 105 -7.40 5.60 21.46
CA ARG A 105 -8.17 4.77 22.42
C ARG A 105 -8.17 5.34 23.83
N ALA A 106 -7.06 5.96 24.24
CA ALA A 106 -6.92 6.57 25.56
C ALA A 106 -7.50 8.00 25.64
N ALA A 107 -7.86 8.63 24.51
CA ALA A 107 -8.36 9.99 24.51
C ALA A 107 -9.79 10.05 25.06
N ALA A 108 -9.99 10.83 26.13
CA ALA A 108 -11.30 11.11 26.69
C ALA A 108 -12.03 12.19 25.87
N VAL A 109 -12.53 11.82 24.69
CA VAL A 109 -13.11 12.73 23.69
C VAL A 109 -14.21 13.63 24.29
N ASP A 110 -15.02 13.10 25.20
CA ASP A 110 -16.13 13.82 25.84
C ASP A 110 -15.68 14.89 26.85
N HIS A 111 -14.40 14.94 27.18
CA HIS A 111 -13.82 15.84 28.19
C HIS A 111 -12.74 16.77 27.63
N LEU A 112 -12.48 16.72 26.32
CA LEU A 112 -11.52 17.61 25.68
C LEU A 112 -12.19 18.93 25.31
N SER A 113 -11.51 20.04 25.57
CA SER A 113 -11.90 21.30 24.95
C SER A 113 -11.67 21.24 23.42
N PRO A 114 -12.44 22.00 22.63
CA PRO A 114 -12.26 22.02 21.17
C PRO A 114 -10.82 22.32 20.73
N LEU A 115 -10.11 23.19 21.47
CA LEU A 115 -8.73 23.54 21.18
C LEU A 115 -7.76 22.39 21.49
N GLU A 116 -7.96 21.68 22.60
CA GLU A 116 -7.15 20.51 22.97
C GLU A 116 -7.33 19.36 21.99
N ALA A 117 -8.57 19.11 21.56
CA ALA A 117 -8.87 18.13 20.52
C ALA A 117 -8.15 18.47 19.21
N LEU A 118 -8.21 19.73 18.77
CA LEU A 118 -7.52 20.17 17.55
C LEU A 118 -5.99 20.02 17.67
N ASN A 119 -5.42 20.34 18.83
CA ASN A 119 -4.00 20.16 19.11
C ASN A 119 -3.59 18.67 19.12
N LEU A 120 -4.42 17.78 19.67
CA LEU A 120 -4.19 16.33 19.64
C LEU A 120 -4.17 15.80 18.19
N LEU A 121 -5.18 16.16 17.39
CA LEU A 121 -5.27 15.78 15.99
C LEU A 121 -4.07 16.26 15.18
N HIS A 122 -3.62 17.51 15.41
CA HIS A 122 -2.44 18.05 14.75
C HIS A 122 -1.19 17.23 15.07
N ARG A 123 -0.97 16.91 16.35
CA ARG A 123 0.18 16.09 16.79
C ARG A 123 0.17 14.70 16.18
N TRP A 124 -0.97 14.03 16.12
CA TRP A 124 -1.08 12.70 15.50
C TRP A 124 -0.80 12.74 14.00
N ARG A 125 -1.33 13.74 13.29
CA ARG A 125 -1.09 13.93 11.86
C ARG A 125 0.39 14.16 11.56
N ASP A 126 1.07 14.96 12.36
CA ASP A 126 2.50 15.25 12.15
C ASP A 126 3.39 14.04 12.41
N ARG A 127 3.02 13.18 13.37
CA ARG A 127 3.72 11.91 13.61
C ARG A 127 3.58 10.96 12.42
N LEU A 128 2.36 10.77 11.91
CA LEU A 128 2.11 9.89 10.76
C LEU A 128 2.74 10.38 9.46
N ARG A 129 2.95 11.70 9.31
CA ARG A 129 3.56 12.29 8.11
C ARG A 129 5.08 12.16 8.04
N ARG A 130 5.78 11.99 9.16
CA ARG A 130 7.26 11.91 9.17
C ARG A 130 7.81 10.64 8.53
N ASP A 131 7.03 9.56 8.49
CA ASP A 131 7.46 8.24 7.97
C ASP A 131 6.68 7.76 6.73
N GLY A 132 5.83 8.62 6.14
CA GLY A 132 5.19 8.32 4.85
C GLY A 132 6.20 8.34 3.70
N PRO A 133 6.12 7.44 2.70
CA PRO A 133 7.03 7.47 1.56
C PRO A 133 6.92 8.83 0.88
N ALA A 134 8.06 9.53 0.79
CA ALA A 134 8.18 10.75 0.02
C ALA A 134 7.92 10.43 -1.47
N SER A 135 6.71 10.66 -1.95
CA SER A 135 6.46 10.90 -3.37
C SER A 135 5.18 11.70 -3.62
N ALA A 136 5.40 12.89 -4.19
CA ALA A 136 4.59 13.55 -5.21
C ALA A 136 3.16 14.00 -4.86
N SER A 137 3.00 15.30 -4.58
CA SER A 137 2.37 16.24 -5.52
C SER A 137 2.24 17.65 -4.92
N GLY A 138 2.60 18.66 -5.71
CA GLY A 138 1.96 19.98 -5.65
C GLY A 138 2.52 20.99 -4.65
N SER A 139 3.73 21.47 -4.89
CA SER A 139 4.04 22.88 -4.61
C SER A 139 3.19 23.74 -5.53
N GLU A 140 2.04 24.22 -5.06
CA GLU A 140 1.50 25.52 -5.50
C GLU A 140 0.50 26.04 -4.47
N ALA A 141 1.00 26.80 -3.49
CA ALA A 141 0.18 27.76 -2.77
C ALA A 141 0.15 29.03 -3.63
N PRO A 142 -1.03 29.57 -4.01
CA PRO A 142 -1.09 30.89 -4.62
C PRO A 142 -0.74 31.93 -3.54
N SER A 143 0.35 32.65 -3.74
CA SER A 143 0.64 33.87 -2.98
C SER A 143 -0.18 35.05 -3.51
N PRO A 144 -0.45 36.04 -2.66
CA PRO A 144 -1.64 36.87 -2.75
C PRO A 144 -1.38 38.23 -3.41
N ASN A 145 -2.45 38.83 -3.93
CA ASN A 145 -2.63 40.27 -4.14
C ASN A 145 -2.05 40.85 -5.44
N GLU A 146 -2.78 40.70 -6.55
CA GLU A 146 -2.83 41.71 -7.61
C GLU A 146 -4.23 42.31 -7.62
N ARG A 147 -4.31 43.61 -7.28
CA ARG A 147 -5.54 44.40 -7.32
C ARG A 147 -5.89 44.72 -8.78
N PRO A 148 -7.18 44.73 -9.16
CA PRO A 148 -7.61 45.36 -10.39
C PRO A 148 -8.00 46.81 -10.07
N GLU A 149 -7.19 47.78 -10.48
CA GLU A 149 -7.58 49.20 -10.39
C GLU A 149 -7.49 49.82 -11.79
N ASP A 150 -8.67 50.15 -12.31
CA ASP A 150 -8.95 50.83 -13.56
C ASP A 150 -8.18 52.15 -13.74
N GLY A 151 -7.91 52.54 -14.98
CA GLY A 151 -7.40 53.89 -15.23
C GLY A 151 -7.01 54.25 -16.66
N MET A 152 -8.01 54.45 -17.53
CA MET A 152 -8.06 55.56 -18.50
C MET A 152 -6.91 55.75 -19.49
N SER A 153 -7.16 55.46 -20.76
CA SER A 153 -6.48 56.14 -21.89
C SER A 153 -7.54 56.63 -22.88
N PRO A 154 -7.73 57.95 -23.04
CA PRO A 154 -8.45 58.49 -24.18
C PRO A 154 -7.48 59.00 -25.26
N GLN A 155 -7.76 58.54 -26.48
CA GLN A 155 -7.62 59.11 -27.82
C GLN A 155 -6.83 60.42 -28.10
N GLY A 156 -6.26 60.42 -29.32
CA GLY A 156 -5.93 61.59 -30.16
C GLY A 156 -4.43 61.71 -30.39
N GLY A 157 -3.84 61.79 -31.58
CA GLY A 157 -4.25 62.05 -32.97
C GLY A 157 -2.95 62.23 -33.81
N PRO A 158 -3.01 62.43 -35.14
CA PRO A 158 -1.94 62.05 -36.07
C PRO A 158 -1.11 63.22 -36.63
N THR A 159 0.13 62.94 -37.04
CA THR A 159 0.96 63.72 -38.01
C THR A 159 2.03 62.73 -38.54
N GLY A 160 2.16 62.41 -39.83
CA GLY A 160 2.62 63.33 -40.90
C GLY A 160 4.04 63.78 -40.58
N ASP A 161 5.08 63.67 -41.39
CA ASP A 161 5.18 63.57 -42.85
C ASP A 161 6.68 63.38 -43.19
N VAL A 162 6.96 62.93 -44.42
CA VAL A 162 8.26 62.90 -45.16
C VAL A 162 9.33 61.85 -44.80
#